data_AF-A0A848DQL0-F1
#
_entry.id   AF-A0A848DQL0-F1
#
_cell.length_a   1.000
_cell.length_b   1.000
_cell.length_c   1.000
_cell.angle_alpha   90.00
_cell.angle_beta   90.00
_cell.angle_gamma   90.00
#
_symmetry.space_group_name_H-M   'P 1'
#
loop_
_entity.id
_entity.type
_entity.pdbx_description
1 polymer ?
#
loop_
_entity_poly.entity_id
_entity_poly.type
_entity_poly.pdbx_seq_one_letter_code
_entity_poly.pdbx_strand_id
1 'polypeptide(L)'
;MLADDKSHHPKYNASATVRKEAFDRNRDIAKVFEPIAAALDELTVAELNKKVSADGLAPRVARQWLTDKGFIGAARDRGSRQRRQQ
;
A
#
# COMPACT_ATOMS: atom_id res chain seq x y z
N MET A 1 12.41 -15.88 4.21
CA MET A 1 12.40 -16.12 5.66
C MET A 1 12.24 -17.62 5.91
N LEU A 2 12.68 -18.12 7.06
CA LEU A 2 12.33 -19.48 7.47
C LEU A 2 10.91 -19.46 8.04
N ALA A 3 10.10 -20.47 7.73
CA ALA A 3 8.75 -20.57 8.27
C ALA A 3 8.78 -20.98 9.75
N ASP A 4 7.97 -20.32 10.59
CA ASP A 4 7.68 -20.77 11.96
C ASP A 4 6.53 -21.78 11.93
N ASP A 5 6.85 -23.00 11.52
CA ASP A 5 5.93 -24.12 11.31
C ASP A 5 5.28 -24.63 12.62
N LYS A 6 5.98 -24.48 13.75
CA LYS A 6 5.51 -24.87 15.08
C LYS A 6 4.77 -23.76 15.82
N SER A 7 4.58 -22.59 15.18
CA SER A 7 3.90 -21.43 15.77
C SER A 7 4.46 -21.06 17.13
N HIS A 8 5.79 -21.09 17.26
CA HIS A 8 6.46 -20.73 18.51
C HIS A 8 6.25 -19.24 18.84
N HIS A 9 6.13 -18.40 17.82
CA HIS A 9 5.94 -16.96 17.97
C HIS A 9 4.47 -16.54 17.80
N PRO A 10 4.02 -15.49 18.53
CA PRO A 10 2.75 -14.85 18.25
C PRO A 10 2.67 -14.33 16.81
N LYS A 11 1.48 -14.43 16.21
CA LYS A 11 1.23 -13.91 14.85
C LYS A 11 0.96 -12.40 14.92
N TYR A 12 1.80 -11.60 14.25
CA TYR A 12 1.67 -10.15 14.13
C TYR A 12 1.29 -9.74 12.71
N ASN A 13 0.08 -10.11 12.29
CA ASN A 13 -0.42 -9.74 10.97
C ASN A 13 -0.85 -8.27 10.97
N ALA A 14 -0.37 -7.50 10.00
CA ALA A 14 -0.79 -6.12 9.82
C ALA A 14 -2.24 -6.06 9.33
N SER A 15 -3.01 -5.12 9.86
CA SER A 15 -4.39 -4.87 9.42
C SER A 15 -4.68 -3.38 9.44
N ALA A 16 -5.52 -2.94 8.50
CA ALA A 16 -6.04 -1.58 8.50
C ALA A 16 -7.12 -1.45 9.58
N THR A 17 -6.81 -0.72 10.65
CA THR A 17 -7.76 -0.43 11.74
C THR A 17 -8.27 0.99 11.60
N VAL A 18 -9.59 1.15 11.49
CA VAL A 18 -10.25 2.44 11.36
C VAL A 18 -11.32 2.62 12.44
N ARG A 19 -11.61 3.87 12.81
CA ARG A 19 -12.70 4.16 13.76
C ARG A 19 -14.05 3.74 13.17
N LYS A 20 -14.93 3.21 14.03
CA LYS A 20 -16.25 2.72 13.64
C LYS A 20 -17.07 3.78 12.91
N GLU A 21 -17.09 5.02 13.39
CA GLU A 21 -17.89 6.10 12.80
C GLU A 21 -17.39 6.45 11.38
N ALA A 22 -16.08 6.30 11.12
CA ALA A 22 -15.53 6.51 9.79
C ALA A 22 -15.88 5.35 8.85
N PHE A 23 -15.81 4.12 9.35
CA PHE A 23 -16.19 2.92 8.61
C PHE A 23 -17.68 2.92 8.23
N ASP A 24 -18.55 3.26 9.17
CA ASP A 24 -20.00 3.27 8.93
C ASP A 24 -20.41 4.34 7.91
N ARG A 25 -19.67 5.46 7.82
CA ARG A 25 -19.89 6.48 6.77
C ARG A 25 -19.43 6.04 5.39
N ASN A 26 -18.48 5.11 5.28
CA ASN A 26 -17.99 4.61 4.00
C ASN A 26 -17.50 3.17 4.13
N ARG A 27 -18.44 2.22 4.03
CA ARG A 27 -18.15 0.79 4.17
C ARG A 27 -17.38 0.20 3.00
N ASP A 28 -17.39 0.84 1.84
CA ASP A 28 -16.64 0.40 0.66
C ASP A 28 -15.11 0.47 0.88
N ILE A 29 -14.65 1.14 1.94
CA ILE A 29 -13.26 1.10 2.37
C ILE A 29 -12.78 -0.36 2.59
N ALA A 30 -13.63 -1.26 3.08
CA ALA A 30 -13.28 -2.68 3.21
C ALA A 30 -12.92 -3.29 1.86
N LYS A 31 -13.76 -3.07 0.83
CA LYS A 31 -13.55 -3.60 -0.53
C LYS A 31 -12.28 -3.04 -1.17
N VAL A 32 -11.91 -1.80 -0.85
CA VAL A 32 -10.69 -1.17 -1.35
C VAL A 32 -9.45 -1.77 -0.69
N PHE A 33 -9.48 -2.01 0.63
CA PHE A 33 -8.31 -2.50 1.37
C PHE A 33 -8.11 -4.01 1.29
N GLU A 34 -9.17 -4.81 1.07
CA GLU A 34 -9.09 -6.27 0.98
C GLU A 34 -8.04 -6.77 -0.04
N PRO A 35 -8.04 -6.35 -1.32
CA PRO A 35 -7.04 -6.82 -2.28
C PRO A 35 -5.63 -6.28 -1.98
N ILE A 36 -5.52 -5.13 -1.31
CA ILE A 36 -4.24 -4.56 -0.88
C ILE A 36 -3.64 -5.43 0.23
N ALA A 37 -4.43 -5.79 1.24
CA ALA A 37 -4.00 -6.64 2.34
C ALA A 37 -3.61 -8.05 1.85
N ALA A 38 -4.38 -8.62 0.93
CA ALA A 38 -4.08 -9.92 0.32
C ALA A 38 -2.75 -9.92 -0.46
N ALA A 39 -2.38 -8.79 -1.07
CA ALA A 39 -1.15 -8.65 -1.84
C ALA A 39 0.10 -8.35 -0.98
N LEU A 40 -0.04 -8.09 0.32
CA LEU A 40 1.06 -7.77 1.24
C LEU A 40 1.53 -9.03 1.99
N ASP A 41 2.05 -10.00 1.25
CA ASP A 41 2.73 -11.17 1.83
C ASP A 41 4.11 -10.82 2.42
N GLU A 42 4.71 -11.78 3.15
CA GLU A 42 5.99 -11.60 3.85
C GLU A 42 7.11 -11.11 2.93
N LEU A 43 7.21 -11.69 1.72
CA LEU A 43 8.25 -11.33 0.75
C LEU A 43 8.00 -9.94 0.18
N THR A 44 6.76 -9.62 -0.16
CA THR A 44 6.37 -8.32 -0.69
C THR A 44 6.67 -7.22 0.33
N VAL A 45 6.29 -7.41 1.59
CA VAL A 45 6.57 -6.43 2.66
C VAL A 45 8.06 -6.29 2.90
N ALA A 46 8.82 -7.39 2.90
CA ALA A 46 10.28 -7.34 3.06
C ALA A 46 10.95 -6.52 1.94
N GLU A 47 10.56 -6.73 0.69
CA GLU A 47 11.10 -5.97 -0.45
C GLU A 47 10.70 -4.48 -0.42
N LEU A 48 9.47 -4.17 -0.02
CA LEU A 48 9.03 -2.78 0.14
C LEU A 48 9.81 -2.08 1.27
N ASN A 49 10.02 -2.76 2.39
CA ASN A 49 10.80 -2.23 3.50
C ASN A 49 12.27 -2.04 3.13
N LYS A 50 12.88 -2.99 2.40
CA LYS A 50 14.25 -2.84 1.88
C LYS A 50 14.41 -1.57 1.04
N LYS A 51 13.48 -1.32 0.11
CA LYS A 51 13.50 -0.10 -0.73
C LYS A 51 13.46 1.19 0.09
N VAL A 52 12.83 1.17 1.26
CA VAL A 52 12.80 2.31 2.16
C VAL A 52 14.07 2.39 3.00
N SER A 53 14.40 1.32 3.72
CA SER A 53 15.44 1.33 4.76
C SER A 53 16.86 1.23 4.21
N ALA A 54 17.08 0.46 3.15
CA ALA A 54 18.41 0.27 2.54
C ALA A 54 18.62 1.20 1.35
N ASP A 55 17.61 1.33 0.47
CA ASP A 55 17.76 2.08 -0.78
C ASP A 55 17.36 3.57 -0.64
N GLY A 56 16.79 3.98 0.49
CA GLY A 56 16.45 5.38 0.78
C GLY A 56 15.32 5.96 -0.09
N LEU A 57 14.42 5.12 -0.61
CA LEU A 57 13.42 5.54 -1.62
C LEU A 57 12.09 6.04 -1.05
N ALA A 58 11.99 6.32 0.26
CA ALA A 58 10.78 6.93 0.83
C ALA A 58 10.58 8.37 0.32
N PRO A 59 9.33 8.86 0.13
CA PRO A 59 8.03 8.21 0.34
C PRO A 59 7.43 7.53 -0.91
N ARG A 60 8.16 7.53 -2.04
CA ARG A 60 7.64 7.13 -3.36
C ARG A 60 7.35 5.63 -3.52
N VAL A 61 7.93 4.77 -2.68
CA VAL A 61 7.75 3.31 -2.72
C VAL A 61 6.28 2.89 -2.66
N ALA A 62 5.51 3.44 -1.70
CA ALA A 62 4.10 3.05 -1.52
C ALA A 62 3.25 3.42 -2.75
N ARG A 63 3.41 4.65 -3.25
CA ARG A 63 2.64 5.13 -4.40
C ARG A 63 2.99 4.38 -5.68
N GLN A 64 4.28 4.12 -5.90
CA GLN A 64 4.72 3.34 -7.04
C GLN A 64 4.14 1.92 -6.99
N TRP A 65 4.26 1.24 -5.85
CA TRP A 65 3.73 -0.11 -5.68
C TRP A 65 2.21 -0.20 -5.88
N LEU A 66 1.44 0.73 -5.30
CA LEU A 66 -0.01 0.79 -5.49
C LEU A 66 -0.38 1.04 -6.97
N THR A 67 0.42 1.83 -7.69
CA THR A 67 0.20 2.10 -9.13
C THR A 67 0.55 0.86 -9.97
N ASP A 68 1.69 0.23 -9.70
CA ASP A 68 2.16 -0.97 -10.42
C ASP A 68 1.22 -2.16 -10.25
N LYS A 69 0.59 -2.28 -9.06
CA LYS A 69 -0.45 -3.28 -8.78
C LYS A 69 -1.83 -2.92 -9.35
N GLY A 70 -1.98 -1.71 -9.89
CA GLY A 70 -3.25 -1.22 -10.46
C GLY A 70 -4.30 -0.82 -9.41
N PHE A 71 -3.94 -0.70 -8.14
CA PHE A 71 -4.87 -0.28 -7.08
C PHE A 71 -5.21 1.21 -7.15
N ILE A 72 -4.30 2.01 -7.71
CA ILE A 72 -4.52 3.43 -7.99
C ILE A 72 -4.05 3.77 -9.41
N GLY A 73 -4.64 4.82 -9.98
CA GLY A 73 -4.20 5.33 -11.29
C GLY A 73 -2.86 6.04 -11.22
N ALA A 74 -2.20 6.15 -12.38
CA ALA A 74 -1.00 6.95 -12.53
C ALA A 74 -1.24 8.39 -12.05
N ALA A 75 -0.18 9.02 -11.54
CA ALA A 75 -0.20 10.43 -11.22
C ALA A 75 -0.68 11.22 -12.44
N ARG A 76 -1.83 11.92 -12.32
CA ARG A 76 -2.13 12.97 -13.28
C ARG A 76 -1.07 14.04 -13.12
N ASP A 77 -0.23 14.18 -14.13
CA ASP A 77 0.75 15.24 -14.22
C ASP A 77 0.00 16.57 -14.24
N ARG A 78 0.06 17.34 -13.15
CA ARG A 78 -0.62 18.65 -13.02
C ARG A 78 0.19 19.75 -13.71
N GLY A 79 0.71 19.46 -14.91
CA GLY A 79 1.66 20.30 -15.63
C GLY A 79 1.35 20.44 -17.11
N SER A 80 0.15 20.91 -17.48
CA SER A 80 -0.13 21.31 -18.88
C SER A 80 -1.42 22.14 -19.05
N ARG A 81 -1.74 23.03 -18.09
CA ARG A 81 -2.77 24.08 -18.28
C ARG A 81 -2.15 25.47 -18.19
N GLN A 82 -1.22 25.78 -19.08
CA GLN A 82 -0.80 27.15 -19.40
C GLN A 82 0.09 27.11 -20.65
N ARG A 83 -0.52 26.88 -21.83
CA ARG A 83 0.08 27.15 -23.16
C ARG A 83 -0.92 26.86 -24.28
N ARG A 84 -2.12 27.43 -24.20
CA ARG A 84 -3.01 27.66 -25.35
C ARG A 84 -3.88 28.88 -25.05
N GLN A 85 -3.25 30.03 -25.19
CA GLN A 85 -3.84 31.33 -25.52
C GLN A 85 -2.65 32.21 -25.91
N GLN A 86 -2.11 31.89 -27.10
CA GLN A 86 -1.67 32.88 -28.07
C GLN A 86 -2.62 32.74 -29.25
#